data_AF-A0A7W8CC31-F1
#
_entry.id   AF-A0A7W8CC31-F1
#
_cell.length_a   1.000
_cell.length_b   1.000
_cell.length_c   1.000
_cell.angle_alpha   90.00
_cell.angle_beta   90.00
_cell.angle_gamma   90.00
#
_symmetry.space_group_name_H-M   'P 1'
#
loop_
_entity.id
_entity.type
_entity.pdbx_description
1 polymer ?
#
loop_
_entity_poly.entity_id
_entity_poly.type
_entity_poly.pdbx_seq_one_letter_code
_entity_poly.pdbx_strand_id
1 'polypeptide(L)'
;MAPFAGGPDGSWIDRLQELVASVLIEDRIIVEPDDPVGGGAPCQIAGCPRPSVAAGLCSSHTQRWVKAGRPALSDWDPGEAPGLQSLSLAALPTPLRWEIAYGILQARRTNDVVRQDFKFASRMVRGLAESGITSLLEHPEHKWPVIRADRNHGQASMHLRSGFLTFTIDELDKLRGAYGREHEFARDRWRLRRLGFTGDEAGWTLNFCGIQQPWLQEAIKKSLRWRVDIGHSASGMHRDAATLTQLARALPTVLAPMRGRNT
;
A
#
# COMPACT_ATOMS: atom_id res chain seq x y z
N MET A 1 -10.74 -10.20 23.02
CA MET A 1 -9.58 -10.55 22.16
C MET A 1 -8.33 -10.05 22.85
N ALA A 2 -7.53 -10.96 23.40
CA ALA A 2 -6.30 -10.61 24.12
C ALA A 2 -5.19 -10.20 23.13
N PRO A 3 -4.30 -9.26 23.50
CA PRO A 3 -3.14 -8.92 22.69
C PRO A 3 -2.07 -10.01 22.86
N PHE A 4 -1.60 -10.57 21.74
CA PHE A 4 -0.55 -11.58 21.77
C PHE A 4 0.83 -10.92 21.87
N ALA A 5 1.57 -11.31 22.90
CA ALA A 5 3.00 -11.07 23.00
C ALA A 5 3.71 -11.87 21.89
N GLY A 6 4.59 -11.20 21.15
CA GLY A 6 5.31 -11.78 20.02
C GLY A 6 6.12 -13.02 20.40
N GLY A 7 5.91 -14.09 19.63
CA GLY A 7 6.74 -15.29 19.53
C GLY A 7 6.76 -15.74 18.06
N PRO A 8 7.75 -16.57 17.67
CA PRO A 8 8.60 -16.42 16.48
C PRO A 8 7.81 -16.41 15.16
N ASP A 9 8.39 -15.78 14.14
CA ASP A 9 7.80 -15.34 12.87
C ASP A 9 6.93 -16.37 12.08
N GLY A 10 6.89 -17.65 12.47
CA GLY A 10 6.02 -18.66 11.86
C GLY A 10 4.52 -18.51 12.19
N SER A 11 4.14 -18.12 13.41
CA SER A 11 2.72 -18.21 13.82
C SER A 11 1.78 -17.23 13.08
N TRP A 12 2.29 -16.07 12.66
CA TRP A 12 1.48 -15.09 11.93
C TRP A 12 1.44 -15.37 10.43
N ILE A 13 2.49 -15.99 9.88
CA ILE A 13 2.57 -16.41 8.48
C ILE A 13 1.59 -17.57 8.23
N ASP A 14 1.55 -18.57 9.12
CA ASP A 14 0.59 -19.67 9.04
C ASP A 14 -0.86 -19.15 9.09
N ARG A 15 -1.12 -18.21 10.00
CA ARG A 15 -2.41 -17.52 10.08
C ARG A 15 -2.73 -16.73 8.82
N LEU A 16 -1.75 -16.05 8.24
CA LEU A 16 -1.91 -15.31 6.99
C LEU A 16 -2.31 -16.25 5.85
N GLN A 17 -1.62 -17.39 5.73
CA GLN A 17 -1.92 -18.44 4.76
C GLN A 17 -3.35 -18.97 4.93
N GLU A 18 -3.77 -19.26 6.16
CA GLU A 18 -5.13 -19.72 6.47
C GLU A 18 -6.19 -18.68 6.06
N LEU A 19 -5.95 -17.40 6.37
CA LEU A 19 -6.89 -16.31 6.07
C LEU A 19 -7.10 -16.10 4.57
N VAL A 20 -6.09 -16.35 3.74
CA VAL A 20 -6.17 -16.16 2.28
C VAL A 20 -6.56 -17.42 1.53
N ALA A 21 -6.62 -18.58 2.18
CA ALA A 21 -6.82 -19.88 1.53
C ALA A 21 -8.11 -19.96 0.68
N SER A 22 -9.18 -19.25 1.07
CA SER A 22 -10.43 -19.23 0.32
C SER A 22 -10.42 -18.30 -0.91
N VAL A 23 -9.48 -17.35 -0.97
CA VAL A 23 -9.38 -16.36 -2.05
C VAL A 23 -8.23 -16.66 -3.01
N LEU A 24 -7.15 -17.25 -2.50
CA LEU A 24 -5.96 -17.62 -3.25
C LEU A 24 -6.00 -19.12 -3.61
N ILE A 25 -6.58 -19.44 -4.77
CA ILE A 25 -6.70 -20.81 -5.28
C ILE A 25 -5.66 -21.01 -6.38
N GLU A 26 -4.77 -22.00 -6.24
CA GLU A 26 -3.69 -22.27 -7.20
C GLU A 26 -2.88 -21.02 -7.56
N ASP A 27 -2.49 -20.25 -6.55
CA ASP A 27 -1.79 -18.96 -6.66
C ASP A 27 -2.53 -17.91 -7.51
N ARG A 28 -3.85 -18.06 -7.70
CA ARG A 28 -4.69 -17.14 -8.47
C ARG A 28 -5.82 -16.58 -7.62
N ILE A 29 -6.18 -15.33 -7.91
CA ILE A 29 -7.35 -14.67 -7.35
C ILE A 29 -8.31 -14.36 -8.50
N ILE A 30 -9.54 -14.87 -8.40
CA ILE A 30 -10.63 -14.48 -9.31
C ILE A 30 -10.98 -13.03 -9.01
N VAL A 31 -10.97 -12.19 -10.04
CA VAL A 31 -11.27 -10.76 -9.93
C VAL A 31 -12.72 -10.52 -10.31
N GLU A 32 -13.49 -10.00 -9.37
CA GLU A 32 -14.88 -9.61 -9.55
C GLU A 32 -14.98 -8.18 -10.10
N PRO A 33 -16.02 -7.81 -10.86
CA PRO A 33 -16.14 -6.45 -11.41
C PRO A 33 -16.13 -5.36 -10.34
N ASP A 34 -16.75 -5.57 -9.20
CA ASP A 34 -16.81 -4.60 -8.12
C ASP A 34 -15.53 -4.54 -7.26
N ASP A 35 -14.59 -5.47 -7.46
CA ASP A 35 -13.35 -5.52 -6.71
C ASP A 35 -12.62 -4.17 -6.76
N PRO A 36 -12.19 -3.64 -5.60
CA PRO A 36 -11.42 -2.40 -5.57
C PRO A 36 -10.00 -2.60 -6.13
N VAL A 37 -9.51 -3.82 -6.24
CA VAL A 37 -8.20 -4.14 -6.83
C VAL A 37 -8.38 -5.10 -7.99
N GLY A 38 -8.18 -4.60 -9.20
CA GLY A 38 -8.29 -5.36 -10.43
C GLY A 38 -9.68 -5.32 -11.08
N GLY A 39 -10.72 -4.95 -10.32
CA GLY A 39 -12.07 -4.76 -10.84
C GLY A 39 -12.23 -3.47 -11.65
N GLY A 40 -13.47 -3.16 -12.00
CA GLY A 40 -13.88 -2.02 -12.81
C GLY A 40 -15.35 -2.15 -13.22
N ALA A 41 -15.88 -1.12 -13.90
CA ALA A 41 -17.25 -1.18 -14.44
C ALA A 41 -17.45 -2.49 -15.24
N PRO A 42 -18.60 -3.16 -15.16
CA PRO A 42 -18.80 -4.43 -15.88
C PRO A 42 -18.68 -4.24 -17.39
N CYS A 43 -18.28 -5.30 -18.10
CA CYS A 43 -18.32 -5.31 -19.56
C CYS A 43 -19.78 -5.19 -20.04
N GLN A 44 -20.00 -4.38 -21.07
CA GLN A 44 -21.33 -4.15 -21.67
C GLN A 44 -21.87 -5.36 -22.44
N ILE A 45 -21.03 -6.34 -22.79
CA ILE A 45 -21.48 -7.57 -23.44
C ILE A 45 -22.22 -8.44 -22.42
N ALA A 46 -23.49 -8.73 -22.71
CA ALA A 46 -24.34 -9.54 -21.84
C ALA A 46 -23.68 -10.90 -21.51
N GLY A 47 -23.71 -11.29 -20.24
CA GLY A 47 -23.12 -12.54 -19.76
C GLY A 47 -21.59 -12.53 -19.61
N CYS A 48 -20.89 -11.43 -19.95
CA CYS A 48 -19.45 -11.33 -19.73
C CYS A 48 -19.16 -10.99 -18.25
N PRO A 49 -18.41 -11.83 -17.52
CA PRO A 49 -18.15 -11.61 -16.10
C PRO A 49 -16.96 -10.67 -15.84
N ARG A 50 -16.30 -10.16 -16.89
CA ARG A 50 -15.05 -9.41 -16.78
C ARG A 50 -15.28 -7.91 -16.61
N PRO A 51 -14.41 -7.20 -15.88
CA PRO A 51 -14.42 -5.75 -15.85
C PRO A 51 -14.05 -5.16 -17.22
N SER A 52 -14.68 -4.03 -17.53
CA SER A 52 -14.39 -3.16 -18.66
C SER A 52 -13.05 -2.46 -18.46
N VAL A 53 -12.27 -2.37 -19.53
CA VAL A 53 -10.98 -1.68 -19.56
C VAL A 53 -10.97 -0.49 -20.52
N ALA A 54 -11.80 -0.52 -21.57
CA ALA A 54 -11.92 0.55 -22.56
C ALA A 54 -13.25 0.42 -23.32
N ALA A 55 -13.86 1.56 -23.66
CA ALA A 55 -15.11 1.60 -24.45
C ALA A 55 -16.25 0.72 -23.88
N GLY A 56 -16.33 0.53 -22.56
CA GLY A 56 -17.32 -0.34 -21.93
C GLY A 56 -17.07 -1.85 -22.12
N LEU A 57 -15.94 -2.25 -22.73
CA LEU A 57 -15.61 -3.63 -23.04
C LEU A 57 -14.44 -4.15 -22.20
N CYS A 58 -14.47 -5.45 -21.87
CA CYS A 58 -13.31 -6.12 -21.28
C CYS A 58 -12.14 -6.19 -22.27
N SER A 59 -10.93 -6.55 -21.81
CA SER A 59 -9.74 -6.56 -22.68
C SER A 59 -9.89 -7.45 -23.91
N SER A 60 -10.47 -8.64 -23.76
CA SER A 60 -10.70 -9.57 -24.87
C SER A 60 -11.74 -9.05 -25.88
N HIS A 61 -12.87 -8.52 -25.41
CA HIS A 61 -13.88 -7.93 -26.30
C HIS A 61 -13.36 -6.66 -26.97
N THR A 62 -12.61 -5.82 -26.25
CA THR A 62 -11.95 -4.64 -26.83
C THR A 62 -11.05 -5.03 -27.99
N GLN A 63 -10.22 -6.07 -27.83
CA GLN A 63 -9.32 -6.53 -28.89
C GLN A 63 -10.09 -7.05 -30.12
N ARG A 64 -11.14 -7.85 -29.90
CA ARG A 64 -11.98 -8.37 -31.00
C ARG A 64 -12.72 -7.25 -31.72
N TRP A 65 -13.29 -6.30 -30.97
CA TRP A 65 -14.00 -5.14 -31.51
C TRP A 65 -13.09 -4.25 -32.35
N VAL A 66 -11.87 -3.98 -31.86
CA VAL A 66 -10.85 -3.24 -32.62
C VAL A 66 -10.47 -3.99 -33.89
N LYS A 67 -10.28 -5.32 -33.83
CA LYS A 67 -9.99 -6.16 -34.99
C LYS A 67 -11.13 -6.16 -36.02
N ALA A 68 -12.38 -6.04 -35.56
CA ALA A 68 -13.56 -5.95 -36.41
C ALA A 68 -13.76 -4.55 -37.03
N GLY A 69 -12.86 -3.60 -36.81
CA GLY A 69 -12.96 -2.24 -37.36
C GLY A 69 -13.82 -1.29 -36.54
N ARG A 70 -14.08 -1.60 -35.25
CA ARG A 70 -14.85 -0.79 -34.31
C ARG A 70 -16.29 -0.46 -34.77
N PRO A 71 -17.09 -1.46 -35.17
CA PRO A 71 -18.51 -1.27 -35.51
C PRO A 71 -19.33 -0.72 -34.33
N ALA A 72 -20.57 -0.29 -34.57
CA ALA A 72 -21.48 0.03 -33.47
C ALA A 72 -21.67 -1.20 -32.56
N LEU A 73 -21.65 -1.01 -31.24
CA LEU A 73 -21.75 -2.12 -30.28
C LEU A 73 -23.07 -2.88 -30.37
N SER A 74 -24.15 -2.24 -30.83
CA SER A 74 -25.45 -2.86 -31.05
C SER A 74 -25.45 -3.89 -32.18
N ASP A 75 -24.57 -3.70 -33.17
CA ASP A 75 -24.58 -4.44 -34.43
C ASP A 75 -23.36 -5.38 -34.55
N TRP A 76 -22.55 -5.43 -33.50
CA TRP A 76 -21.32 -6.21 -33.44
C TRP A 76 -21.55 -7.56 -32.78
N ASP A 77 -21.13 -8.65 -33.42
CA ASP A 77 -21.04 -9.96 -32.78
C ASP A 77 -19.75 -10.05 -31.95
N PRO A 78 -19.84 -10.06 -30.60
CA PRO A 78 -18.68 -10.13 -29.73
C PRO A 78 -18.00 -11.52 -29.71
N GLY A 79 -18.70 -12.53 -30.25
CA GLY A 79 -18.38 -13.94 -30.07
C GLY A 79 -18.57 -14.41 -28.63
N GLU A 80 -17.99 -15.56 -28.31
CA GLU A 80 -18.13 -16.18 -26.99
C GLU A 80 -17.51 -15.33 -25.87
N ALA A 81 -18.26 -15.18 -24.78
CA ALA A 81 -17.80 -14.47 -23.60
C ALA A 81 -16.54 -15.16 -23.03
N PRO A 82 -15.48 -14.42 -22.74
CA PRO A 82 -14.32 -15.02 -22.12
C PRO A 82 -14.64 -15.43 -20.66
N GLY A 83 -14.01 -16.50 -20.17
CA GLY A 83 -14.18 -16.96 -18.78
C GLY A 83 -13.74 -15.93 -17.73
N LEU A 84 -13.89 -16.25 -16.45
CA LEU A 84 -13.58 -15.35 -15.33
C LEU A 84 -12.19 -14.68 -15.43
N GLN A 85 -12.13 -13.41 -15.06
CA GLN A 85 -10.86 -12.69 -14.96
C GLN A 85 -10.12 -13.19 -13.71
N SER A 86 -8.82 -13.48 -13.84
CA SER A 86 -8.01 -13.90 -12.69
C SER A 86 -6.63 -13.25 -12.70
N LEU A 87 -6.17 -12.85 -11.52
CA LEU A 87 -4.84 -12.31 -11.25
C LEU A 87 -3.96 -13.44 -10.71
N SER A 88 -2.87 -13.75 -11.42
CA SER A 88 -1.88 -14.73 -10.94
C SER A 88 -0.87 -14.06 -10.03
N LEU A 89 -0.63 -14.66 -8.86
CA LEU A 89 0.39 -14.29 -7.89
C LEU A 89 1.55 -15.31 -7.83
N ALA A 90 1.55 -16.31 -8.71
CA ALA A 90 2.55 -17.40 -8.71
C ALA A 90 3.99 -16.91 -8.83
N ALA A 91 4.20 -15.76 -9.49
CA ALA A 91 5.52 -15.13 -9.64
C ALA A 91 6.07 -14.53 -8.34
N LEU A 92 5.24 -14.35 -7.30
CA LEU A 92 5.66 -13.80 -6.02
C LEU A 92 6.19 -14.91 -5.10
N PRO A 93 7.30 -14.69 -4.37
CA PRO A 93 7.76 -15.60 -3.32
C PRO A 93 6.80 -15.60 -2.12
N THR A 94 6.88 -16.62 -1.27
CA THR A 94 6.25 -16.63 0.05
C THR A 94 7.20 -16.00 1.08
N PRO A 95 6.73 -15.12 1.98
CA PRO A 95 5.32 -14.84 2.30
C PRO A 95 4.66 -13.74 1.45
N LEU A 96 5.40 -13.00 0.60
CA LEU A 96 4.87 -11.88 -0.19
C LEU A 96 3.59 -12.22 -0.97
N ARG A 97 3.49 -13.43 -1.52
CA ARG A 97 2.29 -13.92 -2.19
C ARG A 97 1.04 -13.83 -1.31
N TRP A 98 1.14 -14.32 -0.07
CA TRP A 98 0.06 -14.29 0.90
C TRP A 98 -0.21 -12.88 1.41
N GLU A 99 0.82 -12.05 1.53
CA GLU A 99 0.69 -10.64 1.90
C GLU A 99 -0.15 -9.87 0.88
N ILE A 100 0.13 -10.02 -0.42
CA ILE A 100 -0.66 -9.39 -1.48
C ILE A 100 -2.08 -9.94 -1.54
N ALA A 101 -2.26 -11.26 -1.41
CA ALA A 101 -3.58 -11.88 -1.38
C ALA A 101 -4.41 -11.35 -0.19
N TYR A 102 -3.79 -11.19 0.97
CA TYR A 102 -4.42 -10.65 2.16
C TYR A 102 -4.79 -9.17 1.97
N GLY A 103 -3.91 -8.38 1.36
CA GLY A 103 -4.24 -6.99 0.97
C GLY A 103 -5.48 -6.92 0.09
N ILE A 104 -5.60 -7.78 -0.92
CA ILE A 104 -6.78 -7.84 -1.80
C ILE A 104 -8.02 -8.26 -1.01
N LEU A 105 -7.92 -9.28 -0.15
CA LEU A 105 -9.01 -9.73 0.71
C LEU A 105 -9.51 -8.59 1.62
N GLN A 106 -8.61 -7.83 2.25
CA GLN A 106 -9.01 -6.72 3.11
C GLN A 106 -9.56 -5.54 2.31
N ALA A 107 -9.04 -5.29 1.12
CA ALA A 107 -9.57 -4.28 0.23
C ALA A 107 -11.03 -4.58 -0.14
N ARG A 108 -11.38 -5.86 -0.42
CA ARG A 108 -12.78 -6.28 -0.64
C ARG A 108 -13.69 -6.01 0.56
N ARG A 109 -13.19 -6.27 1.77
CA ARG A 109 -13.98 -6.13 3.01
C ARG A 109 -14.22 -4.68 3.42
N THR A 110 -13.21 -3.83 3.24
CA THR A 110 -13.25 -2.45 3.73
C THR A 110 -13.69 -1.47 2.64
N ASN A 111 -13.38 -1.76 1.38
CA ASN A 111 -13.58 -0.88 0.22
C ASN A 111 -12.99 0.54 0.43
N ASP A 112 -11.96 0.66 1.28
CA ASP A 112 -11.30 1.92 1.67
C ASP A 112 -10.01 2.19 0.87
N VAL A 113 -9.75 1.39 -0.16
CA VAL A 113 -8.59 1.58 -1.02
C VAL A 113 -8.97 2.32 -2.30
N VAL A 114 -8.06 3.17 -2.79
CA VAL A 114 -8.18 3.77 -4.12
C VAL A 114 -8.29 2.66 -5.16
N ARG A 115 -9.40 2.63 -5.90
CA ARG A 115 -9.67 1.60 -6.91
C ARG A 115 -8.56 1.51 -7.95
N GLN A 116 -8.13 0.30 -8.25
CA GLN A 116 -7.09 0.00 -9.24
C GLN A 116 -7.65 -0.90 -10.33
N ASP A 117 -7.39 -0.59 -11.59
CA ASP A 117 -7.78 -1.45 -12.70
C ASP A 117 -6.92 -2.73 -12.77
N PHE A 118 -7.39 -3.72 -13.53
CA PHE A 118 -6.68 -5.00 -13.73
C PHE A 118 -5.26 -4.84 -14.27
N LYS A 119 -5.04 -3.86 -15.17
CA LYS A 119 -3.74 -3.62 -15.82
C LYS A 119 -2.74 -3.08 -14.80
N PHE A 120 -3.17 -2.24 -13.88
CA PHE A 120 -2.35 -1.73 -12.79
C PHE A 120 -2.01 -2.85 -11.81
N ALA A 121 -3.00 -3.63 -11.36
CA ALA A 121 -2.77 -4.75 -10.44
C ALA A 121 -1.80 -5.79 -11.04
N SER A 122 -1.97 -6.16 -12.31
CA SER A 122 -1.07 -7.09 -13.00
C SER A 122 0.35 -6.55 -13.13
N ARG A 123 0.51 -5.26 -13.48
CA ARG A 123 1.83 -4.62 -13.53
C ARG A 123 2.48 -4.56 -12.15
N MET A 124 1.70 -4.34 -11.09
CA MET A 124 2.22 -4.25 -9.73
C MET A 124 2.77 -5.59 -9.27
N VAL A 125 2.04 -6.67 -9.48
CA VAL A 125 2.52 -8.03 -9.19
C VAL A 125 3.82 -8.33 -9.95
N ARG A 126 3.87 -7.99 -11.24
CA ARG A 126 5.09 -8.16 -12.04
C ARG A 126 6.26 -7.32 -11.50
N GLY A 127 6.03 -6.04 -11.21
CA GLY A 127 7.05 -5.15 -10.67
C GLY A 127 7.57 -5.60 -9.30
N LEU A 128 6.71 -6.18 -8.45
CA LEU A 128 7.12 -6.80 -7.20
C LEU A 128 8.00 -8.02 -7.44
N ALA A 129 7.63 -8.92 -8.36
CA ALA A 129 8.43 -10.09 -8.71
C ALA A 129 9.83 -9.70 -9.25
N GLU A 130 9.88 -8.69 -10.12
CA GLU A 130 11.12 -8.17 -10.72
C GLU A 130 12.01 -7.45 -9.70
N SER A 131 11.43 -6.90 -8.62
CA SER A 131 12.18 -6.15 -7.60
C SER A 131 12.99 -7.02 -6.63
N GLY A 132 12.71 -8.33 -6.58
CA GLY A 132 13.34 -9.26 -5.63
C GLY A 132 12.88 -9.09 -4.17
N ILE A 133 11.84 -8.29 -3.90
CA ILE A 133 11.24 -8.14 -2.56
C ILE A 133 10.64 -9.49 -2.12
N THR A 134 10.98 -9.92 -0.90
CA THR A 134 10.51 -11.18 -0.29
C THR A 134 9.34 -11.01 0.67
N SER A 135 9.21 -9.82 1.26
CA SER A 135 8.10 -9.40 2.13
C SER A 135 7.93 -7.88 2.09
N LEU A 136 6.67 -7.42 2.16
CA LEU A 136 6.32 -6.01 2.32
C LEU A 136 6.77 -5.42 3.65
N LEU A 137 6.95 -6.26 4.68
CA LEU A 137 7.29 -5.83 6.04
C LEU A 137 8.81 -5.77 6.27
N GLU A 138 9.60 -6.50 5.48
CA GLU A 138 11.07 -6.49 5.57
C GLU A 138 11.69 -5.22 4.95
N HIS A 139 11.03 -4.62 3.96
CA HIS A 139 11.54 -3.41 3.30
C HIS A 139 10.90 -2.14 3.87
N PRO A 140 11.69 -1.18 4.40
CA PRO A 140 11.15 0.08 4.89
C PRO A 140 10.41 0.83 3.79
N GLU A 141 9.15 1.23 4.01
CA GLU A 141 8.23 1.86 3.04
C GLU A 141 8.87 2.98 2.16
N HIS A 142 9.86 3.70 2.68
CA HIS A 142 10.57 4.79 1.99
C HIS A 142 11.79 4.36 1.16
N LYS A 143 12.27 3.13 1.37
CA LYS A 143 13.33 2.48 0.60
C LYS A 143 12.78 1.51 -0.43
N TRP A 144 11.46 1.45 -0.58
CA TRP A 144 10.85 0.70 -1.66
C TRP A 144 11.37 1.25 -2.99
N PRO A 145 11.84 0.37 -3.90
CA PRO A 145 12.42 0.80 -5.14
C PRO A 145 11.40 1.66 -5.90
N VAL A 146 11.72 2.95 -6.04
CA VAL A 146 11.12 3.78 -7.10
C VAL A 146 11.86 3.34 -8.34
N ILE A 147 11.26 2.47 -9.14
CA ILE A 147 11.85 2.05 -10.42
C ILE A 147 11.90 3.32 -11.29
N ARG A 148 13.06 3.96 -11.32
CA ARG A 148 13.29 5.22 -12.01
C ARG A 148 13.35 4.99 -13.51
N ALA A 149 12.68 5.89 -14.22
CA ALA A 149 12.74 6.08 -15.64
C ALA A 149 14.18 6.31 -16.12
N ASP A 150 14.65 5.52 -17.06
CA ASP A 150 15.59 6.05 -18.04
C ASP A 150 14.77 6.77 -19.12
N ARG A 151 15.10 8.03 -19.37
CA ARG A 151 14.27 9.01 -20.09
C ARG A 151 14.36 8.86 -21.61
N ASN A 152 15.05 7.85 -22.13
CA ASN A 152 15.40 7.82 -23.55
C ASN A 152 14.66 6.85 -24.45
N HIS A 153 13.74 5.99 -23.98
CA HIS A 153 12.85 5.24 -24.88
C HIS A 153 11.53 4.82 -24.21
N GLY A 154 10.43 5.50 -24.55
CA GLY A 154 9.11 4.91 -24.78
C GLY A 154 8.41 3.97 -23.78
N GLN A 155 8.85 3.79 -22.53
CA GLN A 155 8.17 2.88 -21.58
C GLN A 155 8.01 3.44 -20.16
N ALA A 156 6.81 3.20 -19.61
CA ALA A 156 6.20 3.89 -18.48
C ALA A 156 6.91 3.66 -17.12
N SER A 157 7.13 4.75 -16.39
CA SER A 157 7.59 4.73 -14.99
C SER A 157 6.56 4.05 -14.08
N MET A 158 7.02 3.12 -13.24
CA MET A 158 6.17 2.46 -12.24
C MET A 158 6.48 3.00 -10.84
N HIS A 159 5.56 3.83 -10.31
CA HIS A 159 5.58 4.22 -8.91
C HIS A 159 4.98 3.09 -8.07
N LEU A 160 5.84 2.22 -7.51
CA LEU A 160 5.41 1.12 -6.63
C LEU A 160 4.83 1.60 -5.29
N ARG A 161 4.98 2.88 -4.93
CA ARG A 161 4.28 3.45 -3.76
C ARG A 161 2.82 3.72 -4.12
N SER A 162 2.04 2.66 -4.28
CA SER A 162 0.59 2.73 -4.49
C SER A 162 -0.12 2.81 -3.15
N GLY A 163 -1.30 3.45 -3.14
CA GLY A 163 -2.18 3.45 -1.97
C GLY A 163 -2.51 2.03 -1.50
N PHE A 164 -2.64 1.07 -2.44
CA PHE A 164 -2.89 -0.34 -2.13
C PHE A 164 -1.75 -1.02 -1.36
N LEU A 165 -0.50 -0.85 -1.75
CA LEU A 165 0.62 -1.50 -1.06
C LEU A 165 0.80 -0.91 0.35
N THR A 166 0.59 0.39 0.47
CA THR A 166 0.58 1.13 1.73
C THR A 166 -0.53 0.64 2.67
N PHE A 167 -1.75 0.48 2.12
CA PHE A 167 -2.89 -0.14 2.79
C PHE A 167 -2.58 -1.58 3.24
N THR A 168 -1.98 -2.39 2.36
CA THR A 168 -1.64 -3.79 2.65
C THR A 168 -0.65 -3.90 3.82
N ILE A 169 0.38 -3.06 3.85
CA ILE A 169 1.32 -2.99 4.98
C ILE A 169 0.57 -2.66 6.27
N ASP A 170 -0.40 -1.74 6.23
CA ASP A 170 -1.17 -1.38 7.41
C ASP A 170 -2.08 -2.50 7.90
N GLU A 171 -2.71 -3.24 7.00
CA GLU A 171 -3.51 -4.42 7.35
C GLU A 171 -2.66 -5.57 7.92
N LEU A 172 -1.44 -5.75 7.42
CA LEU A 172 -0.50 -6.75 7.95
C LEU A 172 -0.01 -6.36 9.35
N ASP A 173 0.33 -5.10 9.57
CA ASP A 173 0.70 -4.60 10.90
C ASP A 173 -0.47 -4.73 11.89
N LYS A 174 -1.72 -4.47 11.46
CA LYS A 174 -2.93 -4.76 12.27
C LYS A 174 -3.04 -6.24 12.63
N LEU A 175 -2.82 -7.14 11.66
CA LEU A 175 -2.85 -8.59 11.89
C LEU A 175 -1.81 -9.03 12.93
N ARG A 176 -0.63 -8.38 12.93
CA ARG A 176 0.46 -8.61 13.89
C ARG A 176 0.27 -7.93 15.24
N GLY A 177 -0.80 -7.15 15.44
CA GLY A 177 -1.02 -6.34 16.63
C GLY A 177 -0.14 -5.08 16.73
N ALA A 178 0.60 -4.75 15.67
CA ALA A 178 1.48 -3.58 15.55
C ALA A 178 0.71 -2.33 15.03
N TYR A 179 -0.41 -2.03 15.67
CA TYR A 179 -1.33 -0.96 15.24
C TYR A 179 -1.79 -0.08 16.40
N GLY A 180 -2.27 1.12 16.08
CA GLY A 180 -2.81 2.10 17.02
C GLY A 180 -1.92 3.32 17.20
N ARG A 181 -2.50 4.41 17.72
CA ARG A 181 -1.81 5.70 17.88
C ARG A 181 -0.58 5.58 18.79
N GLU A 182 -0.69 4.86 19.91
CA GLU A 182 0.43 4.65 20.83
C GLU A 182 1.57 3.85 20.19
N HIS A 183 1.23 2.81 19.42
CA HIS A 183 2.23 2.06 18.66
C HIS A 183 2.93 2.97 17.65
N GLU A 184 2.18 3.80 16.94
CA GLU A 184 2.76 4.73 15.96
C GLU A 184 3.68 5.75 16.64
N PHE A 185 3.25 6.34 17.77
CA PHE A 185 4.05 7.30 18.52
C PHE A 185 5.34 6.73 19.13
N ALA A 186 5.36 5.43 19.46
CA ALA A 186 6.55 4.76 19.95
C ALA A 186 7.66 4.67 18.87
N ARG A 187 7.29 4.65 17.59
CA ARG A 187 8.23 4.53 16.46
C ARG A 187 8.97 5.84 16.21
N ASP A 188 10.07 5.73 15.47
CA ASP A 188 10.83 6.89 14.96
C ASP A 188 10.34 7.39 13.60
N ARG A 189 9.27 6.76 13.09
CA ARG A 189 8.62 7.16 11.84
C ARG A 189 7.13 7.07 12.02
N TRP A 190 6.45 8.21 11.92
CA TRP A 190 5.01 8.30 12.11
C TRP A 190 4.31 8.47 10.78
N ARG A 191 3.46 7.51 10.41
CA ARG A 191 2.58 7.54 9.24
C ARG A 191 1.33 8.35 9.57
N LEU A 192 1.11 9.48 8.88
CA LEU A 192 0.02 10.38 9.24
C LEU A 192 -1.37 9.78 9.05
N ARG A 193 -1.58 8.93 8.04
CA ARG A 193 -2.80 8.12 7.90
C ARG A 193 -3.16 7.28 9.14
N ARG A 194 -2.17 6.87 9.96
CA ARG A 194 -2.41 6.12 11.22
C ARG A 194 -2.71 7.01 12.42
N LEU A 195 -2.52 8.31 12.26
CA LEU A 195 -2.79 9.32 13.27
C LEU A 195 -4.12 10.05 13.02
N GLY A 196 -4.87 9.65 11.98
CA GLY A 196 -6.19 10.20 11.66
C GLY A 196 -6.20 11.31 10.62
N PHE A 197 -5.08 11.58 9.94
CA PHE A 197 -5.03 12.54 8.83
C PHE A 197 -5.64 11.92 7.57
N THR A 198 -6.36 12.73 6.80
CA THR A 198 -7.06 12.34 5.56
C THR A 198 -6.57 13.18 4.36
N GLY A 199 -7.01 12.83 3.15
CA GLY A 199 -6.58 13.52 1.92
C GLY A 199 -5.11 13.29 1.57
N ASP A 200 -4.50 14.23 0.86
CA ASP A 200 -3.11 14.12 0.39
C ASP A 200 -2.10 14.01 1.56
N GLU A 201 -2.42 14.65 2.69
CA GLU A 201 -1.58 14.67 3.88
C GLU A 201 -1.52 13.29 4.58
N ALA A 202 -2.52 12.41 4.36
CA ALA A 202 -2.53 11.06 4.91
C ALA A 202 -1.33 10.22 4.43
N GLY A 203 -0.86 10.46 3.20
CA GLY A 203 0.29 9.77 2.61
C GLY A 203 1.63 10.17 3.23
N TRP A 204 1.67 11.19 4.08
CA TRP A 204 2.92 11.74 4.60
C TRP A 204 3.45 10.96 5.80
N THR A 205 4.74 11.15 6.07
CA THR A 205 5.46 10.50 7.16
C THR A 205 6.36 11.50 7.86
N LEU A 206 6.29 11.57 9.18
CA LEU A 206 7.28 12.28 10.00
C LEU A 206 8.43 11.32 10.32
N ASN A 207 9.67 11.71 10.06
CA ASN A 207 10.84 10.85 10.20
C ASN A 207 11.85 11.44 11.18
N PHE A 208 12.10 10.72 12.27
CA PHE A 208 12.98 11.13 13.36
C PHE A 208 14.33 10.40 13.35
N CYS A 209 14.54 9.42 12.46
CA CYS A 209 15.78 8.62 12.43
C CYS A 209 17.05 9.45 12.17
N GLY A 210 16.91 10.69 11.70
CA GLY A 210 18.02 11.61 11.48
C GLY A 210 18.53 12.34 12.73
N ILE A 211 17.85 12.19 13.88
CA ILE A 211 18.18 12.85 15.15
C ILE A 211 19.01 11.88 15.98
N GLN A 212 20.27 12.23 16.25
CA GLN A 212 21.20 11.34 16.95
C GLN A 212 21.13 11.48 18.48
N GLN A 213 20.61 12.61 18.98
CA GLN A 213 20.49 12.88 20.41
C GLN A 213 19.16 12.30 20.95
N PRO A 214 19.18 11.23 21.78
CA PRO A 214 17.93 10.57 22.20
C PRO A 214 16.98 11.47 22.98
N TRP A 215 17.52 12.35 23.83
CA TRP A 215 16.72 13.30 24.61
C TRP A 215 15.98 14.29 23.70
N LEU A 216 16.61 14.74 22.61
CA LEU A 216 16.04 15.70 21.68
C LEU A 216 14.99 15.03 20.80
N GLN A 217 15.28 13.81 20.34
CA GLN A 217 14.33 12.98 19.59
C GLN A 217 13.03 12.79 20.39
N GLU A 218 13.15 12.42 21.67
CA GLU A 218 11.99 12.24 22.56
C GLU A 218 11.25 13.55 22.84
N ALA A 219 11.96 14.67 23.02
CA ALA A 219 11.33 15.98 23.19
C ALA A 219 10.55 16.43 21.94
N ILE A 220 11.12 16.24 20.75
CA ILE A 220 10.48 16.56 19.47
C ILE A 220 9.25 15.68 19.26
N LYS A 221 9.36 14.36 19.51
CA LYS A 221 8.23 13.43 19.45
C LYS A 221 7.12 13.90 20.40
N LYS A 222 7.40 14.18 21.68
CA LYS A 222 6.39 14.68 22.62
C LYS A 222 5.70 15.97 22.15
N SER A 223 6.47 16.92 21.62
CA SER A 223 5.91 18.18 21.10
C SER A 223 5.00 17.96 19.89
N LEU A 224 5.43 17.14 18.92
CA LEU A 224 4.63 16.83 17.74
C LEU A 224 3.40 15.98 18.07
N ARG A 225 3.50 15.08 19.05
CA ARG A 225 2.33 14.34 19.57
C ARG A 225 1.27 15.29 20.12
N TRP A 226 1.68 16.24 20.97
CA TRP A 226 0.76 17.26 21.48
C TRP A 226 0.12 18.07 20.34
N ARG A 227 0.87 18.40 19.28
CA ARG A 227 0.33 19.07 18.08
C ARG A 227 -0.70 18.23 17.32
N VAL A 228 -0.50 16.91 17.24
CA VAL A 228 -1.52 16.00 16.69
C VAL A 228 -2.78 16.04 17.54
N ASP A 229 -2.66 16.01 18.87
CA ASP A 229 -3.80 16.00 19.78
C ASP A 229 -4.64 17.30 19.73
N ILE A 230 -4.02 18.45 19.48
CA ILE A 230 -4.74 19.73 19.30
C ILE A 230 -5.21 19.99 17.86
N GLY A 231 -5.04 19.03 16.94
CA GLY A 231 -5.48 19.15 15.56
C GLY A 231 -4.65 20.12 14.70
N HIS A 232 -3.35 20.25 14.97
CA HIS A 232 -2.45 21.08 14.16
C HIS A 232 -2.34 20.56 12.71
N SER A 233 -2.05 21.44 11.76
CA SER A 233 -1.90 21.07 10.34
C SER A 233 -0.74 20.10 10.09
N ALA A 234 -0.94 19.12 9.20
CA ALA A 234 0.10 18.17 8.81
C ALA A 234 1.27 18.86 8.11
N SER A 235 0.96 19.82 7.22
CA SER A 235 1.92 20.73 6.58
C SER A 235 2.84 21.45 7.56
N GLY A 236 2.29 21.97 8.66
CA GLY A 236 3.09 22.59 9.71
C GLY A 236 3.96 21.57 10.43
N MET A 237 3.40 20.45 10.88
CA MET A 237 4.16 19.43 11.61
C MET A 237 5.27 18.79 10.77
N HIS A 238 5.04 18.59 9.46
CA HIS A 238 6.07 18.08 8.55
C HIS A 238 7.24 19.05 8.43
N ARG A 239 6.96 20.36 8.29
CA ARG A 239 7.98 21.41 8.26
C ARG A 239 8.73 21.50 9.57
N ASP A 240 8.03 21.41 10.70
CA ASP A 240 8.64 21.43 12.04
C ASP A 240 9.58 20.24 12.22
N ALA A 241 9.12 19.02 11.90
CA ALA A 241 9.93 17.81 11.99
C ALA A 241 11.20 17.89 11.11
N ALA A 242 11.07 18.42 9.88
CA ALA A 242 12.22 18.62 8.99
C ALA A 242 13.22 19.64 9.54
N THR A 243 12.74 20.80 9.98
CA THR A 243 13.56 21.88 10.56
C THR A 243 14.28 21.40 11.82
N LEU A 244 13.57 20.74 12.73
CA LEU A 244 14.12 20.24 13.98
C LEU A 244 15.14 19.11 13.75
N THR A 245 14.92 18.26 12.74
CA THR A 245 15.90 17.25 12.32
C THR A 245 17.16 17.89 11.74
N GLN A 246 17.03 18.96 10.95
CA GLN A 246 18.17 19.70 10.43
C GLN A 246 18.97 20.38 11.55
N LEU A 247 18.29 21.01 12.51
CA LEU A 247 18.91 21.57 13.71
C LEU A 247 19.66 20.50 14.52
N ALA A 248 19.03 19.34 14.75
CA ALA A 248 19.64 18.23 15.50
C ALA A 248 20.95 17.74 14.88
N ARG A 249 21.06 17.73 13.55
CA ARG A 249 22.31 17.37 12.85
C ARG A 249 23.44 18.37 13.07
N ALA A 250 23.13 19.64 13.37
CA ALA A 250 24.12 20.66 13.68
C ALA A 250 24.58 20.63 15.15
N LEU A 251 23.90 19.86 16.01
CA LEU A 251 24.25 19.74 17.44
C LEU A 251 25.20 18.56 17.68
N PRO A 252 26.24 18.71 18.51
CA PRO A 252 27.06 17.59 18.98
C PRO A 252 26.23 16.55 19.74
N THR A 253 26.56 15.26 19.59
CA THR A 253 25.83 14.15 20.23
C THR A 253 25.87 14.18 21.77
N VAL A 254 26.88 14.84 22.35
CA VAL A 254 27.23 14.77 23.78
C VAL A 254 26.54 15.84 24.65
N LEU A 255 25.81 16.78 24.06
CA LEU A 255 25.08 17.79 24.84
C LEU A 255 23.92 17.11 25.58
N ALA A 256 24.15 16.73 26.84
CA ALA A 256 23.11 16.31 27.76
C ALA A 256 22.11 17.46 27.96
N PRO A 257 20.82 17.16 28.26
CA PRO A 257 19.84 18.20 28.52
C PRO A 257 20.36 19.10 29.64
N MET A 258 20.32 20.42 29.42
CA MET A 258 20.51 21.38 30.50
C MET A 258 19.44 21.09 31.55
N ARG A 259 19.82 20.40 32.63
CA ARG A 259 18.94 20.23 33.79
C ARG A 259 18.56 21.63 34.25
N GLY A 260 17.29 22.00 34.06
CA GLY A 260 16.73 23.19 34.67
C GLY A 260 17.03 23.11 36.16
N ARG A 261 17.83 24.07 36.65
CA ARG A 261 17.86 24.35 38.07
C ARG A 261 16.46 24.84 38.42
N ASN A 262 15.66 23.99 39.06
CA ASN A 262 14.54 24.46 39.84
C ASN A 262 15.14 25.29 40.98
N THR A 263 15.16 26.60 40.81
CA THR A 263 15.23 27.58 41.90
C THR A 263 13.82 28.00 42.27
#